data_AF-A0A946FB92-F1
#
_entry.id   AF-A0A946FB92-F1
#
_cell.length_a   1.000
_cell.length_b   1.000
_cell.length_c   1.000
_cell.angle_alpha   90.00
_cell.angle_beta   90.00
_cell.angle_gamma   90.00
#
_symmetry.space_group_name_H-M   'P 1'
#
loop_
_entity.id
_entity.type
_entity.pdbx_description
1 polymer ?
#
loop_
_entity_poly.entity_id
_entity_poly.type
_entity_poly.pdbx_seq_one_letter_code
_entity_poly.pdbx_strand_id
1 'polypeptide(L)'
;AIFDAARAYGTGNTDIFGLRLQRHSFGFFVRQMDILYPDLTNDLARFQAAFGKTLFIQLSRANKLDQAISYVKASQTGLWHMAPDGTEIERLSEPQEPFYDAEAIARQLADLTAMDQQWEHWFANQSLDPLRVTYDELSADPTSVLARILDALGLDQETAEGMATPVAKLADATSRNWAERFLAEND
;
A
#
# COMPACT_ATOMS: atom_id res chain seq x y z
N ALA A 1 -11.16 22.60 9.15
CA ALA A 1 -10.79 22.05 10.48
C ALA A 1 -10.16 20.66 10.37
N ILE A 2 -10.91 19.59 10.06
CA ILE A 2 -10.34 18.22 10.00
C ILE A 2 -9.35 18.04 8.83
N PHE A 3 -9.66 18.54 7.64
CA PHE A 3 -8.76 18.44 6.48
C PHE A 3 -7.50 19.28 6.63
N ASP A 4 -7.60 20.45 7.26
CA ASP A 4 -6.42 21.27 7.58
C ASP A 4 -5.49 20.53 8.57
N ALA A 5 -6.07 19.84 9.56
CA ALA A 5 -5.31 19.01 10.49
C ALA A 5 -4.68 17.79 9.80
N ALA A 6 -5.42 17.12 8.92
CA ALA A 6 -4.89 16.01 8.13
C ALA A 6 -3.73 16.46 7.22
N ARG A 7 -3.87 17.63 6.59
CA ARG A 7 -2.82 18.25 5.77
C ARG A 7 -1.60 18.59 6.62
N ALA A 8 -1.78 19.28 7.74
CA ALA A 8 -0.69 19.62 8.65
C ALA A 8 0.05 18.36 9.14
N TYR A 9 -0.69 17.32 9.51
CA TYR A 9 -0.11 16.05 9.94
C TYR A 9 0.69 15.35 8.83
N GLY A 10 0.11 15.25 7.63
CA GLY A 10 0.77 14.58 6.49
C GLY A 10 1.93 15.38 5.88
N THR A 11 1.98 16.70 6.11
CA THR A 11 3.09 17.58 5.72
C THR A 11 4.24 17.54 6.75
N GLY A 12 3.89 17.40 8.03
CA GLY A 12 4.85 17.37 9.13
C GLY A 12 5.70 18.65 9.17
N ASN A 13 7.02 18.49 9.29
CA ASN A 13 7.99 19.58 9.31
C ASN A 13 8.64 19.84 7.94
N THR A 14 8.03 19.34 6.86
CA THR A 14 8.52 19.50 5.49
C THR A 14 7.54 20.36 4.68
N ASP A 15 7.86 20.65 3.42
CA ASP A 15 6.92 21.28 2.49
C ASP A 15 6.11 20.26 1.66
N ILE A 16 6.32 18.97 1.90
CA ILE A 16 5.73 17.87 1.12
C ILE A 16 4.67 17.15 1.94
N PHE A 17 3.45 17.11 1.42
CA PHE A 17 2.38 16.30 1.99
C PHE A 17 2.46 14.85 1.49
N GLY A 18 2.43 13.88 2.41
CA GLY A 18 2.34 12.45 2.10
C GLY A 18 1.04 11.82 2.58
N LEU A 19 0.43 10.96 1.74
CA LEU A 19 -0.76 10.18 2.09
C LEU A 19 -0.67 8.77 1.49
N ARG A 20 -0.93 7.75 2.31
CA ARG A 20 -1.11 6.37 1.86
C ARG A 20 -2.60 6.01 1.86
N LEU A 21 -3.12 5.56 0.73
CA LEU A 21 -4.49 5.07 0.60
C LEU A 21 -4.52 3.62 0.13
N GLN A 22 -5.37 2.82 0.75
CA GLN A 22 -5.73 1.49 0.25
C GLN A 22 -7.08 1.54 -0.46
N ARG A 23 -7.31 0.63 -1.41
CA ARG A 23 -8.49 0.72 -2.30
C ARG A 23 -9.83 0.67 -1.56
N HIS A 24 -9.89 -0.06 -0.45
CA HIS A 24 -11.10 -0.14 0.39
C HIS A 24 -11.47 1.22 1.01
N SER A 25 -10.48 2.05 1.36
CA SER A 25 -10.67 3.39 1.94
C SER A 25 -10.88 4.49 0.88
N PHE A 26 -10.49 4.22 -0.37
CA PHE A 26 -10.48 5.21 -1.44
C PHE A 26 -11.86 5.81 -1.74
N GLY A 27 -12.90 4.97 -1.79
CA GLY A 27 -14.26 5.44 -2.08
C GLY A 27 -14.81 6.39 -1.01
N PHE A 28 -14.43 6.21 0.25
CA PHE A 28 -14.78 7.16 1.31
C PHE A 28 -14.04 8.49 1.11
N PHE A 29 -12.74 8.43 0.81
CA PHE A 29 -11.91 9.60 0.58
C PHE A 29 -12.43 10.48 -0.58
N VAL A 30 -12.76 9.88 -1.73
CA VAL A 30 -13.33 10.60 -2.87
C VAL A 30 -14.64 11.30 -2.49
N ARG A 31 -15.54 10.64 -1.76
CA ARG A 31 -16.78 11.29 -1.29
C ARG A 31 -16.52 12.49 -0.38
N GLN A 32 -15.47 12.45 0.44
CA GLN A 32 -15.11 13.63 1.25
C GLN A 32 -14.59 14.77 0.37
N MET A 33 -13.80 14.46 -0.66
CA MET A 33 -13.33 15.45 -1.63
C MET A 33 -14.48 16.09 -2.40
N ASP A 34 -15.50 15.31 -2.79
CA ASP A 34 -16.70 15.81 -3.45
C ASP A 34 -17.45 16.84 -2.59
N ILE A 35 -17.51 16.62 -1.27
CA ILE A 35 -18.15 17.55 -0.33
C ILE A 35 -17.34 18.84 -0.18
N LEU A 36 -16.00 18.76 -0.15
CA LEU A 36 -15.13 19.93 0.03
C LEU A 36 -14.98 20.76 -1.25
N TYR A 37 -15.02 20.11 -2.41
CA TYR A 37 -14.78 20.72 -3.71
C TYR A 37 -15.91 20.36 -4.69
N PRO A 38 -17.16 20.78 -4.41
CA PRO A 38 -18.34 20.35 -5.16
C PRO A 38 -18.36 20.88 -6.60
N ASP A 39 -17.71 22.02 -6.86
CA ASP A 39 -17.69 22.68 -8.16
C ASP A 39 -16.66 22.09 -9.15
N LEU A 40 -15.81 21.18 -8.68
CA LEU A 40 -14.82 20.50 -9.52
C LEU A 40 -15.40 19.24 -10.14
N THR A 41 -14.97 18.93 -11.36
CA THR A 41 -15.65 17.94 -12.22
C THR A 41 -15.07 16.53 -12.14
N ASN A 42 -13.88 16.35 -11.56
CA ASN A 42 -13.22 15.05 -11.42
C ASN A 42 -12.33 14.98 -10.17
N ASP A 43 -11.95 13.75 -9.79
CA ASP A 43 -11.20 13.47 -8.57
C ASP A 43 -9.82 14.12 -8.59
N LEU A 44 -9.13 14.10 -9.73
CA LEU A 44 -7.82 14.72 -9.89
C LEU A 44 -7.84 16.21 -9.56
N ALA A 45 -8.82 16.95 -10.09
CA ALA A 45 -8.98 18.37 -9.82
C ALA A 45 -9.21 18.62 -8.32
N ARG A 46 -10.03 17.79 -7.67
CA ARG A 46 -10.28 17.88 -6.23
C ARG A 46 -9.03 17.60 -5.40
N PHE A 47 -8.26 16.59 -5.78
CA PHE A 47 -7.00 16.27 -5.11
C PHE A 47 -5.99 17.40 -5.30
N GLN A 48 -5.92 18.00 -6.49
CA GLN A 48 -5.03 19.13 -6.75
C GLN A 48 -5.45 20.41 -6.03
N ALA A 49 -6.75 20.64 -5.87
CA ALA A 49 -7.26 21.76 -5.07
C ALA A 49 -6.95 21.58 -3.57
N ALA A 50 -6.91 20.34 -3.08
CA ALA A 50 -6.60 20.03 -1.68
C ALA A 50 -5.10 20.01 -1.38
N PHE A 51 -4.30 19.41 -2.26
CA PHE A 51 -2.91 19.02 -1.99
C PHE A 51 -1.89 19.64 -2.96
N GLY A 52 -2.33 20.39 -3.97
CA GLY A 52 -1.45 20.97 -4.98
C GLY A 52 -1.05 19.98 -6.08
N LYS A 53 0.11 20.19 -6.70
CA LYS A 53 0.61 19.25 -7.73
C LYS A 53 0.93 17.90 -7.07
N THR A 54 0.12 16.89 -7.39
CA THR A 54 0.20 15.56 -6.76
C THR A 54 0.97 14.57 -7.62
N LEU A 55 1.99 13.93 -7.06
CA LEU A 55 2.59 12.71 -7.59
C LEU A 55 1.78 11.51 -7.12
N PHE A 56 1.28 10.70 -8.05
CA PHE A 56 0.64 9.43 -7.74
C PHE A 56 1.66 8.30 -7.80
N ILE A 57 1.75 7.51 -6.74
CA ILE A 57 2.62 6.33 -6.66
C ILE A 57 1.74 5.11 -6.46
N GLN A 58 1.81 4.17 -7.38
CA GLN A 58 1.11 2.90 -7.26
C GLN A 58 2.08 1.83 -6.79
N LEU A 59 1.89 1.34 -5.57
CA LEU A 59 2.58 0.18 -5.04
C LEU A 59 1.77 -1.09 -5.33
N SER A 60 2.29 -1.99 -6.15
CA SER A 60 1.65 -3.26 -6.51
C SER A 60 2.50 -4.46 -6.09
N ARG A 61 1.90 -5.65 -6.01
CA ARG A 61 2.61 -6.90 -5.76
C ARG A 61 2.19 -7.94 -6.79
N ALA A 62 3.14 -8.41 -7.59
CA ALA A 62 2.86 -9.29 -8.72
C ALA A 62 2.37 -10.67 -8.26
N ASN A 63 3.02 -11.27 -7.25
CA ASN A 63 2.54 -12.52 -6.67
C ASN A 63 1.39 -12.26 -5.69
N LYS A 64 0.17 -12.32 -6.22
CA LYS A 64 -1.08 -12.12 -5.47
C LYS A 64 -1.41 -13.26 -4.52
N LEU A 65 -1.01 -14.49 -4.83
CA LEU A 65 -1.20 -15.63 -3.93
C LEU A 65 -0.38 -15.44 -2.65
N ASP A 66 0.91 -15.11 -2.77
CA ASP A 66 1.75 -14.81 -1.61
C ASP A 66 1.22 -13.61 -0.82
N GLN A 67 0.66 -12.61 -1.51
CA GLN A 67 0.05 -11.46 -0.86
C GLN A 67 -1.20 -11.87 -0.07
N ALA A 68 -2.07 -12.70 -0.64
CA ALA A 68 -3.27 -13.21 0.01
C ALA A 68 -2.93 -14.06 1.24
N ILE A 69 -1.98 -14.99 1.10
CA ILE A 69 -1.48 -15.84 2.20
C ILE A 69 -0.90 -14.99 3.33
N SER A 70 -0.08 -13.99 2.99
CA SER A 70 0.49 -13.06 3.98
C SER A 70 -0.60 -12.32 4.75
N TYR A 71 -1.65 -11.87 4.07
CA TYR A 71 -2.78 -11.18 4.69
C TYR A 71 -3.59 -12.11 5.60
N VAL A 72 -3.93 -13.31 5.14
CA VAL A 72 -4.68 -14.29 5.95
C VAL A 72 -3.90 -14.66 7.20
N LYS A 73 -2.59 -14.95 7.06
CA LYS A 73 -1.72 -15.26 8.19
C LYS A 73 -1.61 -14.08 9.16
N ALA A 74 -1.41 -12.85 8.68
CA ALA A 74 -1.36 -11.66 9.54
C ALA A 74 -2.70 -11.44 10.27
N SER A 75 -3.82 -11.68 9.59
CA SER A 75 -5.17 -11.55 10.17
C SER A 75 -5.45 -12.59 11.25
N GLN A 76 -4.98 -13.83 11.07
CA GLN A 76 -5.12 -14.90 12.08
C GLN A 76 -4.18 -14.68 13.27
N THR A 77 -2.91 -14.41 13.00
CA THR A 77 -1.88 -14.29 14.05
C THR A 77 -1.92 -12.95 14.78
N GLY A 78 -2.60 -11.96 14.22
CA GLY A 78 -2.58 -10.56 14.67
C GLY A 78 -1.32 -9.78 14.32
N LEU A 79 -0.27 -10.42 13.77
CA LEU A 79 1.02 -9.79 13.50
C LEU A 79 1.11 -9.26 12.06
N TRP A 80 1.19 -7.93 11.92
CA TRP A 80 1.21 -7.26 10.62
C TRP A 80 2.60 -6.75 10.23
N HIS A 81 3.38 -6.27 11.21
CA HIS A 81 4.73 -5.76 10.98
C HIS A 81 5.70 -6.19 12.09
N MET A 82 6.93 -6.49 11.68
CA MET A 82 8.05 -6.85 12.55
C MET A 82 9.31 -6.15 12.04
N ALA A 83 10.19 -5.76 12.95
CA ALA A 83 11.49 -5.20 12.65
C ALA A 83 12.49 -6.29 12.22
N PRO A 84 13.58 -5.93 11.51
CA PRO A 84 14.64 -6.88 11.15
C PRO A 84 15.28 -7.63 12.33
N ASP A 85 15.24 -7.06 13.54
CA ASP A 85 15.75 -7.68 14.77
C ASP A 85 14.75 -8.61 15.47
N GLY A 86 13.55 -8.79 14.89
CA GLY A 86 12.48 -9.61 15.45
C GLY A 86 11.50 -8.87 16.36
N THR A 87 11.71 -7.57 16.61
CA THR A 87 10.78 -6.77 17.42
C THR A 87 9.43 -6.62 16.71
N GLU A 88 8.33 -6.89 17.40
CA GLU A 88 6.99 -6.67 16.85
C GLU A 88 6.69 -5.17 16.78
N ILE A 89 6.32 -4.70 15.59
CA ILE A 89 5.98 -3.29 15.36
C ILE A 89 4.47 -3.09 15.44
N GLU A 90 3.70 -4.04 14.91
CA GLU A 90 2.23 -3.94 14.87
C GLU A 90 1.58 -5.30 15.10
N ARG A 91 0.94 -5.44 16.27
CA ARG A 91 0.11 -6.57 16.66
C ARG A 91 -1.29 -6.08 17.01
N LEU A 92 -2.32 -6.58 16.30
CA LEU A 92 -3.71 -6.16 16.48
C LEU A 92 -4.57 -7.15 17.28
N SER A 93 -4.07 -8.35 17.53
CA SER A 93 -4.74 -9.36 18.36
C SER A 93 -3.74 -10.26 19.08
N GLU A 94 -4.23 -11.03 20.05
CA GLU A 94 -3.43 -12.05 20.73
C GLU A 94 -2.80 -13.02 19.72
N PRO A 95 -1.54 -13.47 19.93
CA PRO A 95 -0.90 -14.44 19.06
C PRO A 95 -1.70 -15.73 18.97
N GLN A 96 -1.93 -16.20 17.75
CA GLN A 96 -2.56 -17.49 17.47
C GLN A 96 -1.73 -18.28 16.48
N GLU A 97 -1.76 -19.60 16.59
CA GLU A 97 -1.15 -20.48 15.59
C GLU A 97 -1.90 -20.34 14.26
N PRO A 98 -1.24 -19.94 13.16
CA PRO A 98 -1.89 -19.80 11.89
C PRO A 98 -2.28 -21.18 11.34
N PHE A 99 -3.41 -21.25 10.63
CA PHE A 99 -3.88 -22.47 9.99
C PHE A 99 -4.23 -22.23 8.53
N TYR A 100 -3.98 -23.24 7.69
CA TYR A 100 -4.32 -23.17 6.27
C TYR A 100 -5.83 -23.10 6.08
N ASP A 101 -6.29 -22.01 5.46
CA ASP A 101 -7.70 -21.76 5.13
C ASP A 101 -7.80 -21.41 3.64
N ALA A 102 -8.06 -22.43 2.81
CA ALA A 102 -8.14 -22.27 1.36
C ALA A 102 -9.22 -21.26 0.94
N GLU A 103 -10.36 -21.24 1.63
CA GLU A 103 -11.46 -20.34 1.30
C GLU A 103 -11.10 -18.89 1.63
N ALA A 104 -10.49 -18.63 2.79
CA ALA A 104 -9.99 -17.30 3.13
C ALA A 104 -8.91 -16.81 2.14
N ILE A 105 -7.99 -17.69 1.74
CA ILE A 105 -6.97 -17.36 0.73
C ILE A 105 -7.61 -17.03 -0.61
N ALA A 106 -8.56 -17.85 -1.09
CA ALA A 106 -9.24 -17.61 -2.36
C ALA A 106 -10.04 -16.30 -2.36
N ARG A 107 -10.80 -16.02 -1.28
CA ARG A 107 -11.51 -14.74 -1.13
C ARG A 107 -10.55 -13.55 -1.16
N GLN A 108 -9.47 -13.62 -0.38
CA GLN A 108 -8.48 -12.55 -0.33
C GLN A 108 -7.76 -12.35 -1.66
N LEU A 109 -7.47 -13.44 -2.39
CA LEU A 109 -6.88 -13.38 -3.73
C LEU A 109 -7.81 -12.66 -4.71
N ALA A 110 -9.11 -12.98 -4.70
CA ALA A 110 -10.11 -12.31 -5.52
C ALA A 110 -10.23 -10.82 -5.15
N ASP A 111 -10.26 -10.49 -3.86
CA ASP A 111 -10.34 -9.11 -3.38
C ASP A 111 -9.12 -8.29 -3.80
N LEU A 112 -7.91 -8.81 -3.62
CA LEU A 112 -6.67 -8.14 -4.03
C LEU A 112 -6.61 -7.91 -5.55
N THR A 113 -7.10 -8.88 -6.33
CA THR A 113 -7.17 -8.77 -7.79
C THR A 113 -8.17 -7.70 -8.21
N ALA A 114 -9.35 -7.68 -7.59
CA ALA A 114 -10.35 -6.65 -7.83
C ALA A 114 -9.85 -5.25 -7.45
N MET A 115 -9.14 -5.12 -6.32
CA MET A 115 -8.58 -3.84 -5.88
C MET A 115 -7.55 -3.29 -6.88
N ASP A 116 -6.68 -4.13 -7.43
CA ASP A 116 -5.73 -3.72 -8.48
C ASP A 116 -6.45 -3.23 -9.73
N GLN A 117 -7.44 -3.98 -10.22
CA GLN A 117 -8.23 -3.59 -11.39
C GLN A 117 -8.96 -2.27 -11.16
N GLN A 118 -9.49 -2.05 -9.96
CA GLN A 118 -10.16 -0.81 -9.61
C GLN A 118 -9.20 0.38 -9.55
N TRP A 119 -7.92 0.17 -9.21
CA TRP A 119 -6.90 1.22 -9.31
C TRP A 119 -6.59 1.54 -10.77
N GLU A 120 -6.33 0.54 -11.60
CA GLU A 120 -6.08 0.76 -13.04
C GLU A 120 -7.22 1.51 -13.71
N HIS A 121 -8.46 1.10 -13.42
CA HIS A 121 -9.65 1.75 -13.96
C HIS A 121 -9.75 3.21 -13.52
N TRP A 122 -9.44 3.50 -12.25
CA TRP A 122 -9.45 4.87 -11.75
C TRP A 122 -8.36 5.74 -12.41
N PHE A 123 -7.12 5.25 -12.50
CA PHE A 123 -6.04 5.98 -13.18
C PHE A 123 -6.39 6.27 -14.64
N ALA A 124 -6.91 5.28 -15.36
CA ALA A 124 -7.35 5.46 -16.75
C ALA A 124 -8.48 6.49 -16.87
N ASN A 125 -9.48 6.45 -15.99
CA ASN A 125 -10.59 7.41 -15.99
C ASN A 125 -10.16 8.85 -15.67
N GLN A 126 -9.08 9.02 -14.90
CA GLN A 126 -8.50 10.33 -14.59
C GLN A 126 -7.39 10.75 -15.56
N SER A 127 -7.10 9.94 -16.60
CA SER A 127 -5.99 10.13 -17.53
C SER A 127 -4.64 10.31 -16.82
N LEU A 128 -4.40 9.51 -15.78
CA LEU A 128 -3.19 9.55 -14.95
C LEU A 128 -2.22 8.43 -15.35
N ASP A 129 -0.93 8.78 -15.33
CA ASP A 129 0.17 7.82 -15.39
C ASP A 129 0.91 7.83 -14.04
N PRO A 130 0.60 6.89 -13.12
CA PRO A 130 1.23 6.87 -11.81
C PRO A 130 2.67 6.36 -11.90
N LEU A 131 3.54 6.83 -11.00
CA LEU A 131 4.84 6.20 -10.77
C LEU A 131 4.60 4.78 -10.23
N ARG A 132 4.96 3.77 -11.02
CA ARG A 132 4.73 2.37 -10.67
C ARG A 132 5.92 1.82 -9.90
N VAL A 133 5.61 1.24 -8.75
CA VAL A 133 6.56 0.62 -7.84
C VAL A 133 6.03 -0.76 -7.49
N THR A 134 6.84 -1.79 -7.65
CA THR A 134 6.51 -3.13 -7.18
C THR A 134 6.96 -3.35 -5.73
N TYR A 135 6.30 -4.25 -5.02
CA TYR A 135 6.75 -4.67 -3.71
C TYR A 135 8.14 -5.31 -3.78
N ASP A 136 8.42 -6.07 -4.85
CA ASP A 136 9.68 -6.79 -5.00
C ASP A 136 10.85 -5.82 -5.26
N GLU A 137 10.68 -4.79 -6.09
CA GLU A 137 11.72 -3.76 -6.27
C GLU A 137 11.95 -2.97 -4.97
N LEU A 138 10.87 -2.56 -4.28
CA LEU A 138 10.95 -1.80 -3.04
C LEU A 138 11.60 -2.61 -1.92
N SER A 139 11.32 -3.91 -1.86
CA SER A 139 11.90 -4.81 -0.86
C SER A 139 13.35 -5.14 -1.15
N ALA A 140 13.77 -5.18 -2.43
CA ALA A 140 15.13 -5.53 -2.83
C ALA A 140 16.09 -4.34 -2.71
N ASP A 141 15.64 -3.15 -3.11
CA ASP A 141 16.45 -1.92 -3.08
C ASP A 141 15.60 -0.69 -2.73
N PRO A 142 15.22 -0.54 -1.46
CA PRO A 142 14.37 0.57 -1.01
C PRO A 142 15.05 1.92 -1.20
N THR A 143 16.39 1.99 -1.15
CA THR A 143 17.16 3.21 -1.35
C THR A 143 17.04 3.71 -2.79
N SER A 144 17.22 2.83 -3.78
CA SER A 144 17.05 3.18 -5.20
C SER A 144 15.61 3.59 -5.53
N VAL A 145 14.61 2.90 -4.97
CA VAL A 145 13.20 3.26 -5.15
C VAL A 145 12.89 4.62 -4.52
N LEU A 146 13.40 4.89 -3.32
CA LEU A 146 13.24 6.18 -2.67
C LEU A 146 13.91 7.30 -3.47
N ALA A 147 15.13 7.09 -3.98
CA ALA A 147 15.81 8.06 -4.85
C ALA A 147 14.98 8.41 -6.09
N ARG A 148 14.38 7.40 -6.76
CA ARG A 148 13.46 7.62 -7.90
C ARG A 148 12.22 8.43 -7.51
N ILE A 149 11.65 8.19 -6.33
CA ILE A 149 10.49 8.95 -5.82
C ILE A 149 10.89 10.41 -5.53
N LEU A 150 12.05 10.63 -4.89
CA LEU A 150 12.57 11.96 -4.60
C LEU A 150 12.83 12.74 -5.90
N ASP A 151 13.43 12.12 -6.91
CA ASP A 151 13.62 12.72 -8.23
C ASP A 151 12.30 13.13 -8.88
N ALA A 152 11.29 12.26 -8.84
CA ALA A 152 9.96 12.55 -9.36
C ALA A 152 9.25 13.71 -8.62
N LEU A 153 9.61 13.93 -7.35
CA LEU A 153 9.16 15.07 -6.55
C LEU A 153 10.02 16.34 -6.77
N GLY A 154 11.13 16.26 -7.52
CA GLY A 154 12.09 17.34 -7.71
C GLY A 154 12.97 17.61 -6.49
N LEU A 155 13.19 16.60 -5.65
CA LEU A 155 14.01 16.64 -4.45
C LEU A 155 15.38 15.99 -4.68
N ASP A 156 16.30 16.23 -3.75
CA ASP A 156 17.64 15.65 -3.78
C ASP A 156 17.61 14.14 -3.49
N GLN A 157 18.07 13.35 -4.46
CA GLN A 157 18.13 11.90 -4.41
C GLN A 157 19.09 11.39 -3.33
N GLU A 158 20.15 12.15 -3.00
CA GLU A 158 21.13 11.77 -1.97
C GLU A 158 20.49 11.65 -0.58
N THR A 159 19.32 12.26 -0.36
CA THR A 159 18.52 12.11 0.86
C THR A 159 18.06 10.66 1.11
N ALA A 160 18.04 9.82 0.07
CA ALA A 160 17.71 8.40 0.22
C ALA A 160 18.81 7.61 0.94
N GLU A 161 20.05 8.09 0.95
CA GLU A 161 21.18 7.41 1.56
C GLU A 161 21.04 7.32 3.09
N GLY A 162 21.34 6.16 3.66
CA GLY A 162 21.31 5.95 5.12
C GLY A 162 19.91 5.73 5.73
N MET A 163 18.85 5.72 4.93
CA MET A 163 17.52 5.34 5.37
C MET A 163 17.44 3.84 5.67
N ALA A 164 17.23 3.48 6.94
CA ALA A 164 17.02 2.10 7.35
C ALA A 164 15.61 1.62 6.98
N THR A 165 15.50 0.41 6.42
CA THR A 165 14.20 -0.24 6.21
C THR A 165 13.69 -0.79 7.54
N PRO A 166 12.60 -0.24 8.12
CA PRO A 166 12.23 -0.57 9.49
C PRO A 166 11.46 -1.90 9.59
N VAL A 167 11.09 -2.53 8.47
CA VAL A 167 10.19 -3.70 8.46
C VAL A 167 10.85 -4.89 7.76
N ALA A 168 10.76 -6.05 8.39
CA ALA A 168 11.17 -7.35 7.86
C ALA A 168 10.07 -8.03 7.05
N LYS A 169 10.47 -8.89 6.11
CA LYS A 169 9.54 -9.75 5.37
C LYS A 169 9.04 -10.87 6.28
N LEU A 170 7.72 -10.98 6.45
CA LEU A 170 7.05 -12.00 7.29
C LEU A 170 6.79 -13.35 6.59
N ALA A 171 7.06 -13.45 5.29
CA ALA A 171 6.87 -14.69 4.55
C ALA A 171 7.93 -15.72 4.95
N ASP A 172 7.50 -16.94 5.28
CA ASP A 172 8.34 -18.02 5.81
C ASP A 172 8.00 -19.38 5.20
N ALA A 173 8.50 -20.46 5.80
CA ALA A 173 8.22 -21.83 5.35
C ALA A 173 6.73 -22.17 5.35
N THR A 174 5.96 -21.66 6.32
CA THR A 174 4.50 -21.84 6.39
C THR A 174 3.82 -21.18 5.20
N SER A 175 4.20 -19.95 4.87
CA SER A 175 3.65 -19.25 3.69
C SER A 175 3.91 -20.00 2.39
N ARG A 176 5.12 -20.56 2.21
CA ARG A 176 5.46 -21.36 1.02
C ARG A 176 4.64 -22.65 0.95
N ASN A 177 4.52 -23.37 2.07
CA ASN A 177 3.73 -24.60 2.11
C ASN A 177 2.25 -24.35 1.78
N TRP A 178 1.68 -23.24 2.25
CA TRP A 178 0.30 -22.86 1.91
C TRP A 178 0.14 -22.53 0.43
N ALA A 179 1.12 -21.87 -0.18
CA ALA A 179 1.09 -21.55 -1.61
C ALA A 179 1.13 -22.83 -2.47
N GLU A 180 2.06 -23.73 -2.18
CA GLU A 180 2.17 -25.04 -2.86
C GLU A 180 0.89 -25.86 -2.73
N ARG A 181 0.34 -25.92 -1.50
CA ARG A 181 -0.90 -26.62 -1.23
C ARG A 181 -2.10 -26.02 -1.97
N PHE A 182 -2.21 -24.69 -1.95
CA PHE A 182 -3.31 -23.99 -2.61
C PHE A 182 -3.30 -24.22 -4.12
N LEU A 183 -2.12 -24.16 -4.75
CA LEU A 183 -1.99 -24.45 -6.19
C LEU A 183 -2.39 -25.90 -6.50
N ALA A 184 -1.90 -26.88 -5.74
CA ALA A 184 -2.24 -28.29 -5.95
C ALA A 184 -3.75 -28.61 -5.77
N GLU A 185 -4.46 -27.84 -4.94
CA GLU A 185 -5.90 -27.97 -4.73
C GLU A 185 -6.76 -27.29 -5.82
N ASN A 186 -6.16 -26.41 -6.65
CA ASN A 186 -6.86 -25.55 -7.63
C ASN A 186 -6.35 -25.68 -9.08
N ASP A 187 -5.45 -26.64 -9.36
CA ASP A 187 -5.00 -27.02 -10.71
C ASP A 187 -6.03 -27.88 -11.47
#